data_AF-A0A8H2XFE3-F1
#
_entry.id   AF-A0A8H2XFE3-F1
#
_cell.length_a   1.000
_cell.length_b   1.000
_cell.length_c   1.000
_cell.angle_alpha   90.00
_cell.angle_beta   90.00
_cell.angle_gamma   90.00
#
_symmetry.space_group_name_H-M   'P 1'
#
loop_
_entity.id
_entity.type
_entity.pdbx_description
1 polymer ?
#
loop_
_entity_poly.entity_id
_entity_poly.type
_entity_poly.pdbx_seq_one_letter_code
_entity_poly.pdbx_strand_id
1 'polypeptide(L)'
;MEAKSRSYIRLAGDGSQKGKVEGGRMIHSLRSLGSAALNFVNVASGGLDIYWEIGCWPWDVCAGVVIAQEAGGLVGGSSETPITGIVDENILTGRKYIVIRGIGDTPEETGLDAQKRLIKEFYETVEDWAPN
;
A
#
# COMPACT_ATOMS: atom_id res chain seq x y z
N MET A 1 -5.74 -16.12 9.34
CA MET A 1 -4.89 -16.70 8.27
C MET A 1 -5.61 -16.67 6.92
N GLU A 2 -6.92 -16.97 6.89
CA GLU A 2 -7.74 -16.97 5.66
C GLU A 2 -7.79 -15.63 4.91
N ALA A 3 -7.98 -14.50 5.60
CA ALA A 3 -8.01 -13.16 5.00
C ALA A 3 -6.70 -12.80 4.26
N LYS A 4 -5.55 -13.17 4.84
CA LYS A 4 -4.23 -13.03 4.21
C LYS A 4 -4.18 -13.82 2.91
N SER A 5 -4.53 -15.11 2.96
CA SER A 5 -4.52 -15.99 1.80
C SER A 5 -5.43 -15.50 0.67
N ARG A 6 -6.66 -15.04 1.00
CA ARG A 6 -7.59 -14.48 0.01
C ARG A 6 -7.04 -13.21 -0.65
N SER A 7 -6.43 -12.32 0.14
CA SER A 7 -5.78 -11.11 -0.38
C SER A 7 -4.66 -11.46 -1.37
N TYR A 8 -3.79 -12.43 -1.03
CA TYR A 8 -2.74 -12.89 -1.93
C TYR A 8 -3.28 -13.50 -3.23
N ILE A 9 -4.33 -14.32 -3.13
CA ILE A 9 -4.97 -14.94 -4.29
C ILE A 9 -5.59 -13.88 -5.21
N ARG A 10 -6.24 -12.85 -4.66
CA ARG A 10 -6.81 -11.74 -5.45
C ARG A 10 -5.73 -10.87 -6.08
N LEU A 11 -4.66 -10.55 -5.37
CA LEU A 11 -3.56 -9.77 -5.94
C LEU A 11 -2.88 -10.52 -7.10
N ALA A 12 -2.67 -11.83 -6.97
CA ALA A 12 -2.03 -12.65 -8.00
C ALA A 12 -2.98 -13.15 -9.10
N GLY A 13 -4.29 -13.04 -8.90
CA GLY A 13 -5.31 -13.55 -9.82
C GLY A 13 -5.77 -12.48 -10.81
N ASP A 14 -6.15 -12.93 -12.00
CA ASP A 14 -6.77 -12.08 -13.02
C ASP A 14 -8.31 -12.16 -12.96
N GLY A 15 -8.94 -11.02 -12.72
CA GLY A 15 -10.38 -10.82 -12.74
C GLY A 15 -10.96 -10.53 -14.15
N SER A 16 -10.17 -10.61 -15.22
CA SER A 16 -10.55 -10.24 -16.61
C SER A 16 -10.68 -11.42 -17.63
N GLN A 17 -10.00 -12.57 -17.45
CA GLN A 17 -10.11 -13.78 -18.31
C GLN A 17 -10.92 -14.99 -17.82
N LYS A 18 -11.43 -15.89 -18.66
CA LYS A 18 -12.24 -17.07 -18.23
C LYS A 18 -11.46 -18.04 -17.29
N GLY A 19 -11.97 -18.32 -16.09
CA GLY A 19 -11.32 -19.16 -15.06
C GLY A 19 -10.85 -18.43 -13.77
N LYS A 20 -11.45 -17.27 -13.47
CA LYS A 20 -10.94 -16.19 -12.60
C LYS A 20 -10.94 -16.47 -11.12
N VAL A 21 -10.02 -15.77 -10.46
CA VAL A 21 -10.19 -15.30 -9.09
C VAL A 21 -11.11 -14.07 -9.10
N GLU A 22 -12.26 -14.16 -8.44
CA GLU A 22 -13.18 -13.03 -8.29
C GLU A 22 -12.51 -11.86 -7.53
N GLY A 23 -12.61 -10.67 -8.11
CA GLY A 23 -11.96 -9.47 -7.58
C GLY A 23 -10.44 -9.42 -7.80
N GLY A 24 -9.89 -10.31 -8.64
CA GLY A 24 -8.46 -10.33 -8.92
C GLY A 24 -7.99 -9.15 -9.79
N ARG A 25 -6.84 -8.56 -9.46
CA ARG A 25 -6.27 -7.39 -10.17
C ARG A 25 -4.90 -7.62 -10.83
N MET A 26 -4.36 -8.83 -10.73
CA MET A 26 -3.13 -9.27 -11.40
C MET A 26 -1.96 -8.28 -11.29
N ILE A 27 -1.35 -8.18 -10.12
CA ILE A 27 -0.12 -7.40 -9.96
C ILE A 27 1.08 -8.11 -10.61
N HIS A 28 2.04 -7.34 -11.11
CA HIS A 28 3.19 -7.89 -11.82
C HIS A 28 4.04 -8.84 -10.95
N SER A 29 4.20 -8.52 -9.66
CA SER A 29 4.95 -9.37 -8.73
C SER A 29 4.69 -9.01 -7.28
N LEU A 30 4.75 -10.03 -6.40
CA LEU A 30 4.72 -9.88 -4.94
C LEU A 30 6.12 -10.08 -4.34
N ARG A 31 6.48 -9.29 -3.35
CA ARG A 31 7.73 -9.42 -2.59
C ARG A 31 7.45 -9.27 -1.10
N SER A 32 8.21 -9.98 -0.28
CA SER A 32 8.23 -9.80 1.18
C SER A 32 9.68 -9.92 1.65
N LEU A 33 10.26 -8.78 2.05
CA LEU A 33 11.67 -8.70 2.49
C LEU A 33 11.85 -8.92 4.00
N GLY A 34 10.75 -9.03 4.76
CA GLY A 34 10.78 -9.19 6.22
C GLY A 34 11.26 -7.97 7.02
N SER A 35 11.35 -6.78 6.39
CA SER A 35 11.72 -5.53 7.05
C SER A 35 10.88 -4.37 6.52
N ALA A 36 10.04 -3.78 7.39
CA ALA A 36 9.21 -2.63 7.04
C ALA A 36 10.05 -1.44 6.59
N ALA A 37 11.08 -1.07 7.35
CA ALA A 37 11.98 0.03 7.00
C ALA A 37 12.60 -0.13 5.60
N LEU A 38 13.08 -1.33 5.24
CA LEU A 38 13.63 -1.59 3.91
C LEU A 38 12.57 -1.51 2.81
N ASN A 39 11.36 -2.01 3.06
CA ASN A 39 10.26 -1.93 2.09
C ASN A 39 9.86 -0.47 1.83
N PHE A 40 9.78 0.38 2.86
CA PHE A 40 9.52 1.81 2.70
C PHE A 40 10.57 2.49 1.82
N VAL A 41 11.86 2.25 2.09
CA VAL A 41 12.95 2.83 1.28
C VAL A 41 12.92 2.32 -0.15
N ASN A 42 12.56 1.04 -0.36
CA ASN A 42 12.47 0.47 -1.70
C ASN A 42 11.30 1.06 -2.51
N VAL A 43 10.20 1.45 -1.84
CA VAL A 43 9.12 2.24 -2.46
C VAL A 43 9.59 3.65 -2.78
N ALA A 44 10.27 4.31 -1.84
CA ALA A 44 10.81 5.65 -2.03
C ALA A 44 11.81 5.73 -3.19
N SER A 45 12.66 4.69 -3.37
CA SER A 45 13.60 4.60 -4.48
C SER A 45 12.98 4.16 -5.80
N GLY A 46 11.68 3.83 -5.84
CA GLY A 46 10.97 3.36 -7.02
C GLY A 46 11.22 1.88 -7.40
N GLY A 47 11.82 1.08 -6.51
CA GLY A 47 12.00 -0.35 -6.71
C GLY A 47 10.73 -1.18 -6.43
N LEU A 48 9.78 -0.60 -5.68
CA LEU A 48 8.42 -1.11 -5.48
C LEU A 48 7.41 -0.01 -5.72
N ASP A 49 6.25 -0.35 -6.29
CA ASP A 49 5.17 0.62 -6.47
C ASP A 49 4.40 0.87 -5.16
N ILE A 50 3.99 -0.20 -4.47
CA ILE A 50 3.19 -0.17 -3.24
C ILE A 50 3.77 -1.14 -2.22
N TYR A 51 3.87 -0.72 -0.96
CA TYR A 51 4.08 -1.58 0.20
C TYR A 51 2.90 -1.44 1.17
N TRP A 52 2.40 -2.57 1.66
CA TRP A 52 1.30 -2.64 2.62
C TRP A 52 1.60 -3.68 3.69
N GLU A 53 1.39 -3.33 4.95
CA GLU A 53 1.65 -4.21 6.08
C GLU A 53 0.71 -3.91 7.25
N ILE A 54 0.35 -4.97 7.99
CA ILE A 54 -0.49 -4.90 9.19
C ILE A 54 0.27 -5.54 10.35
N GLY A 55 0.41 -4.78 11.43
CA GLY A 55 1.03 -5.22 12.69
C GLY A 55 2.41 -4.63 12.96
N CYS A 56 2.97 -3.81 12.08
CA CYS A 56 4.22 -3.09 12.37
C CYS A 56 4.02 -2.06 13.47
N TRP A 57 5.08 -1.83 14.24
CA TRP A 57 5.08 -0.80 15.27
C TRP A 57 5.56 0.54 14.69
N PRO A 58 5.21 1.66 15.34
CA PRO A 58 5.58 2.99 14.85
C PRO A 58 7.10 3.12 14.62
N TRP A 59 7.92 2.55 15.50
CA TRP A 59 9.38 2.60 15.38
C TRP A 59 9.93 1.87 14.14
N ASP A 60 9.19 0.92 13.56
CA ASP A 60 9.59 0.22 12.35
C ASP A 60 9.38 1.06 11.08
N VAL A 61 8.50 2.07 11.15
CA VAL A 61 8.04 2.83 9.98
C VAL A 61 8.36 4.32 10.03
N CYS A 62 8.50 4.94 11.21
CA CYS A 62 8.62 6.40 11.34
C CYS A 62 9.71 7.00 10.43
N ALA A 63 10.90 6.38 10.38
CA ALA A 63 11.97 6.83 9.50
C ALA A 63 11.62 6.65 8.01
N GLY A 64 10.98 5.52 7.67
CA GLY A 64 10.55 5.22 6.31
C GLY A 64 9.45 6.16 5.80
N VAL A 65 8.54 6.59 6.68
CA VAL A 65 7.48 7.56 6.35
C VAL A 65 8.09 8.87 5.85
N VAL A 66 9.04 9.43 6.60
CA VAL A 66 9.71 10.69 6.22
C VAL A 66 10.43 10.53 4.88
N ILE A 67 11.22 9.45 4.72
CA ILE A 67 11.95 9.18 3.48
C ILE A 67 10.99 9.06 2.28
N ALA A 68 9.89 8.33 2.44
CA ALA A 68 8.92 8.13 1.37
C ALA A 68 8.21 9.44 0.99
N GLN A 69 7.80 10.26 1.96
CA GLN A 69 7.15 11.53 1.70
C GLN A 69 8.09 12.52 1.00
N GLU A 70 9.36 12.61 1.42
CA GLU A 70 10.37 13.45 0.76
C GLU A 70 10.69 12.99 -0.67
N ALA A 71 10.52 11.69 -0.96
CA ALA A 71 10.62 11.14 -2.32
C ALA A 71 9.35 11.36 -3.17
N GLY A 72 8.34 12.08 -2.65
CA GLY A 72 7.05 12.32 -3.30
C GLY A 72 6.05 11.16 -3.17
N GLY A 73 6.37 10.15 -2.36
CA GLY A 73 5.46 9.05 -2.05
C GLY A 73 4.32 9.48 -1.11
N LEU A 74 3.24 8.70 -1.14
CA LEU A 74 2.06 8.92 -0.31
C LEU A 74 1.93 7.80 0.70
N VAL A 75 1.81 8.17 1.98
CA VAL A 75 1.65 7.23 3.09
C VAL A 75 0.23 7.34 3.65
N GLY A 76 -0.37 6.19 3.97
CA GLY A 76 -1.70 6.08 4.56
C GLY A 76 -1.80 4.97 5.61
N GLY A 77 -2.94 4.95 6.30
CA GLY A 77 -3.24 4.03 7.40
C GLY A 77 -4.06 2.80 6.98
N SER A 78 -5.21 2.61 7.60
CA SER A 78 -6.21 1.57 7.24
C SER A 78 -7.04 2.01 6.03
N SER A 79 -7.79 1.09 5.43
CA SER A 79 -8.79 1.38 4.39
C SER A 79 -9.87 2.39 4.84
N GLU A 80 -10.14 2.46 6.15
CA GLU A 80 -11.10 3.38 6.78
C GLU A 80 -10.52 4.77 7.03
N THR A 81 -9.19 4.93 6.95
CA THR A 81 -8.52 6.19 7.23
C THR A 81 -8.47 7.07 5.98
N PRO A 82 -8.90 8.35 6.04
CA PRO A 82 -8.78 9.25 4.91
C PRO A 82 -7.34 9.40 4.44
N ILE A 83 -7.12 9.25 3.13
CA ILE A 83 -5.79 9.37 2.51
C ILE A 83 -5.51 10.85 2.26
N THR A 84 -4.95 11.53 3.26
CA THR A 84 -4.63 12.97 3.20
C THR A 84 -3.17 13.25 2.83
N GLY A 85 -2.30 12.24 2.97
CA GLY A 85 -0.85 12.39 2.87
C GLY A 85 -0.19 12.99 4.11
N ILE A 86 -0.99 13.34 5.12
CA ILE A 86 -0.49 13.75 6.44
C ILE A 86 -0.52 12.51 7.33
N VAL A 87 0.65 12.13 7.84
CA VAL A 87 0.77 11.03 8.79
C VAL A 87 0.69 11.59 10.20
N ASP A 88 -0.48 11.45 10.81
CA ASP A 88 -0.75 11.89 12.18
C ASP A 88 -0.51 10.76 13.20
N GLU A 89 -0.75 11.05 14.48
CA GLU A 89 -0.64 10.08 15.56
C GLU A 89 -1.57 8.86 15.36
N ASN A 90 -2.76 9.05 14.78
CA ASN A 90 -3.70 7.96 14.55
C ASN A 90 -3.17 6.97 13.51
N ILE A 91 -2.57 7.47 12.42
CA ILE A 91 -1.94 6.62 11.40
C ILE A 91 -0.70 5.92 11.99
N LEU A 92 0.16 6.66 12.69
CA LEU A 92 1.39 6.10 13.28
C LEU A 92 1.10 5.05 14.35
N THR A 93 0.04 5.19 15.14
CA THR A 93 -0.31 4.24 16.20
C THR A 93 -1.27 3.15 15.74
N GLY A 94 -1.89 3.30 14.56
CA GLY A 94 -2.88 2.37 14.02
C GLY A 94 -2.32 1.00 13.59
N ARG A 95 -0.98 0.84 13.53
CA ARG A 95 -0.27 -0.40 13.16
C ARG A 95 -0.68 -0.98 11.81
N LYS A 96 -1.19 -0.15 10.90
CA LYS A 96 -1.55 -0.49 9.52
C LYS A 96 -0.97 0.60 8.64
N TYR A 97 -0.20 0.19 7.65
CA TYR A 97 0.48 1.14 6.79
C TYR A 97 0.35 0.72 5.34
N ILE A 98 0.12 1.70 4.50
CA ILE A 98 0.32 1.61 3.07
C ILE A 98 1.21 2.76 2.62
N VAL A 99 2.12 2.49 1.71
CA VAL A 99 2.92 3.51 1.05
C VAL A 99 2.96 3.22 -0.44
N ILE A 100 2.76 4.26 -1.24
CA ILE A 100 2.88 4.23 -2.70
C ILE A 100 3.97 5.20 -3.13
N ARG A 101 4.75 4.83 -4.14
CA ARG A 101 5.85 5.67 -4.66
C ARG A 101 5.34 6.99 -5.23
N GLY A 102 6.25 7.92 -5.45
CA GLY A 102 5.97 9.14 -6.21
C GLY A 102 5.45 8.84 -7.62
N ILE A 103 4.39 9.55 -8.00
CA ILE A 103 3.80 9.54 -9.34
C ILE A 103 3.79 10.99 -9.83
N GLY A 104 4.31 11.25 -11.03
CA GLY A 104 4.27 12.56 -11.64
C GLY A 104 2.90 12.85 -12.26
N ASP A 105 2.58 14.14 -12.42
CA ASP A 105 1.34 14.58 -13.05
C ASP A 105 1.29 14.16 -14.53
N THR A 106 0.08 13.86 -15.00
CA THR A 106 -0.25 13.79 -16.43
C THR A 106 -1.18 14.95 -16.79
N PRO A 107 -1.42 15.23 -18.09
CA PRO A 107 -2.39 16.24 -18.49
C PRO A 107 -3.82 15.97 -17.99
N GLU A 108 -4.15 14.72 -17.68
CA GLU A 108 -5.49 14.26 -17.29
C GLU A 108 -5.67 14.04 -15.77
N GLU A 109 -4.60 13.72 -15.04
CA GLU A 109 -4.67 13.35 -13.62
C GLU A 109 -3.44 13.87 -12.86
N THR A 110 -3.65 14.43 -11.66
CA THR A 110 -2.54 14.78 -10.77
C THR A 110 -1.90 13.52 -10.20
N GLY A 111 -0.60 13.55 -9.94
CA GLY A 111 0.12 12.43 -9.33
C GLY A 111 -0.48 12.02 -7.99
N LEU A 112 -0.96 12.99 -7.20
CA LEU A 112 -1.64 12.75 -5.93
C LEU A 112 -2.97 12.02 -6.11
N ASP A 113 -3.77 12.41 -7.11
CA ASP A 113 -5.06 11.74 -7.38
C ASP A 113 -4.83 10.32 -7.89
N ALA A 114 -3.83 10.11 -8.75
CA ALA A 114 -3.40 8.79 -9.18
C ALA A 114 -2.98 7.91 -8.00
N GLN A 115 -2.19 8.44 -7.07
CA GLN A 115 -1.78 7.72 -5.86
C GLN A 115 -2.99 7.32 -4.99
N LYS A 116 -3.91 8.25 -4.73
CA LYS A 116 -5.13 7.99 -3.95
C LYS A 116 -6.03 6.94 -4.62
N ARG A 117 -6.20 7.04 -5.94
CA ARG A 117 -6.98 6.08 -6.72
C ARG A 117 -6.37 4.68 -6.63
N LEU A 118 -5.07 4.53 -6.84
CA LEU A 118 -4.38 3.24 -6.76
C LEU A 118 -4.44 2.63 -5.36
N ILE A 119 -4.28 3.42 -4.30
CA ILE A 119 -4.46 2.94 -2.92
C ILE A 119 -5.89 2.44 -2.69
N LYS A 120 -6.90 3.19 -3.16
CA LYS A 120 -8.30 2.77 -3.05
C LYS A 120 -8.55 1.45 -3.78
N GLU A 121 -8.08 1.34 -5.02
CA GLU A 121 -8.16 0.11 -5.81
C GLU A 121 -7.45 -1.08 -5.13
N PHE A 122 -6.32 -0.82 -4.46
CA PHE A 122 -5.62 -1.82 -3.68
C PHE A 122 -6.48 -2.33 -2.51
N TYR A 123 -7.08 -1.43 -1.72
CA TYR A 123 -7.98 -1.81 -0.62
C TYR A 123 -9.29 -2.46 -1.07
N GLU A 124 -9.76 -2.21 -2.30
CA GLU A 124 -10.86 -2.98 -2.89
C GLU A 124 -10.45 -4.44 -3.21
N THR A 125 -9.16 -4.71 -3.31
CA THR A 125 -8.60 -6.03 -3.68
C THR A 125 -8.22 -6.86 -2.46
N VAL A 126 -7.64 -6.22 -1.44
CA VAL A 126 -7.19 -6.89 -0.21
C VAL A 126 -8.22 -6.80 0.91
N GLU A 127 -8.13 -7.70 1.87
CA GLU A 127 -8.89 -7.61 3.11
C GLU A 127 -8.05 -6.89 4.15
N ASP A 128 -8.55 -5.77 4.66
CA ASP A 128 -7.94 -5.07 5.80
C ASP A 128 -8.48 -5.66 7.10
N TRP A 129 -7.59 -6.17 7.96
CA TRP A 129 -7.96 -6.83 9.23
C TRP A 129 -7.29 -6.16 10.43
N ALA A 130 -7.84 -6.38 11.63
CA ALA A 130 -7.27 -5.81 12.85
C ALA A 130 -5.92 -6.47 13.20
N PRO A 131 -4.88 -5.68 13.55
CA PRO A 131 -3.60 -6.25 13.99
C PRO A 131 -3.79 -7.10 15.26
N ASN A 132 -3.00 -8.17 15.36
CA ASN A 132 -2.96 -9.02 16.56
C ASN A 132 -2.29 -8.32 17.75
#